data_AF-A0A2D9DGR7-F1
#
_entry.id   AF-A0A2D9DGR7-F1
#
_cell.length_a   1.000
_cell.length_b   1.000
_cell.length_c   1.000
_cell.angle_alpha   90.00
_cell.angle_beta   90.00
_cell.angle_gamma   90.00
#
_symmetry.space_group_name_H-M   'P 1'
#
loop_
_entity.id
_entity.type
_entity.pdbx_description
1 polymer ?
#
loop_
_entity_poly.entity_id
_entity_poly.type
_entity_poly.pdbx_seq_one_letter_code
_entity_poly.pdbx_strand_id
1 'polypeptide(L)' 'MHKLSIKTKATALISLIFLAIGGFLLKEENNAFITIMIVSIIVVAGLSNQIFKERKLHAKSS' A
#
# COMPACT_ATOMS: atom_id res chain seq x y z
N MET A 1 7.89 20.68 -0.28
CA MET A 1 7.53 19.31 -0.71
C MET A 1 8.17 18.31 0.25
N HIS A 2 7.40 17.66 1.12
CA HIS A 2 7.94 16.66 2.05
C HIS A 2 8.47 15.46 1.26
N LYS A 3 9.78 15.20 1.37
CA LYS A 3 10.42 14.00 0.79
C LYS A 3 9.94 12.78 1.57
N LEU A 4 9.04 12.00 0.96
CA LEU A 4 8.73 10.62 1.41
C LEU A 4 10.02 9.79 1.45
N SER A 5 10.24 9.04 2.52
CA SER A 5 11.47 8.28 2.61
C SER A 5 11.49 7.14 1.60
N ILE A 6 12.70 6.74 1.23
CA ILE A 6 12.95 5.66 0.26
C ILE A 6 12.28 4.36 0.72
N LYS A 7 12.17 4.12 2.04
CA LYS A 7 11.52 2.93 2.59
C LYS A 7 10.03 2.90 2.24
N THR A 8 9.30 4.00 2.42
CA THR A 8 7.86 4.07 2.10
C THR A 8 7.61 3.97 0.59
N LYS A 9 8.49 4.52 -0.24
CA LYS A 9 8.42 4.32 -1.71
C LYS A 9 8.62 2.86 -2.11
N ALA A 10 9.60 2.18 -1.51
CA ALA A 10 9.86 0.77 -1.76
C ALA A 10 8.70 -0.12 -1.28
N THR A 11 8.13 0.16 -0.11
CA THR A 11 6.95 -0.56 0.39
C THR A 11 5.74 -0.37 -0.53
N ALA A 12 5.47 0.85 -1.00
CA ALA A 12 4.39 1.12 -1.94
C ALA A 12 4.56 0.33 -3.25
N LEU A 13 5.78 0.27 -3.79
CA LEU A 13 6.09 -0.46 -5.01
C LEU A 13 5.89 -1.97 -4.82
N ILE A 14 6.41 -2.54 -3.73
CA ILE A 14 6.25 -3.96 -3.40
C ILE A 14 4.79 -4.33 -3.20
N SER A 15 4.01 -3.50 -2.50
CA SER A 15 2.57 -3.74 -2.30
C SER A 15 1.79 -3.74 -3.61
N LEU A 16 2.12 -2.86 -4.56
CA LEU A 16 1.52 -2.85 -5.89
C LEU A 16 1.83 -4.12 -6.68
N ILE A 17 3.07 -4.61 -6.61
CA ILE A 17 3.49 -5.85 -7.27
C ILE A 17 2.72 -7.05 -6.70
N PHE A 18 2.62 -7.15 -5.37
CA PHE A 18 1.86 -8.22 -4.73
C PHE A 18 0.36 -8.16 -5.05
N LEU A 19 -0.22 -6.96 -5.14
CA LEU A 19 -1.62 -6.79 -5.52
C LEU A 19 -1.86 -7.28 -6.97
N ALA A 20 -0.95 -6.96 -7.90
CA ALA A 20 -1.05 -7.41 -9.29
C ALA A 20 -0.92 -8.94 -9.42
N ILE A 21 0.03 -9.54 -8.71
CA ILE A 21 0.23 -11.01 -8.70
C ILE A 21 -0.99 -11.69 -8.06
N GLY A 22 -1.47 -11.19 -6.92
CA GLY A 22 -2.65 -11.74 -6.23
C GLY A 22 -3.91 -11.64 -7.08
N GLY A 23 -4.12 -10.52 -7.76
CA GLY A 23 -5.26 -10.35 -8.68
C GLY A 23 -5.20 -11.26 -9.91
N PHE A 24 -3.99 -11.54 -10.42
CA PHE A 24 -3.80 -12.50 -11.51
C PHE A 24 -4.12 -13.94 -11.06
N LEU A 25 -3.65 -14.35 -9.88
CA LEU A 25 -3.88 -15.69 -9.33
C LEU A 25 -5.35 -15.93 -8.96
N LEU A 26 -6.06 -14.91 -8.49
CA LEU A 26 -7.46 -15.02 -8.08
C LEU A 26 -8.45 -14.99 -9.24
N LYS A 27 -8.02 -14.72 -10.48
CA LYS A 27 -8.90 -14.41 -11.62
C LYS A 27 -9.95 -15.50 -11.95
N GLU A 28 -9.71 -16.76 -11.55
CA GLU A 28 -10.64 -17.88 -11.77
C GLU A 28 -11.65 -18.09 -10.63
N GLU A 29 -11.52 -17.40 -9.49
CA GLU A 29 -12.46 -17.55 -8.38
C GLU A 29 -13.71 -16.67 -8.52
N ASN A 30 -14.87 -17.22 -8.19
CA ASN A 30 -16.14 -16.50 -8.16
C ASN A 30 -16.13 -15.26 -7.22
N ASN A 31 -15.23 -15.25 -6.23
CA ASN A 31 -15.09 -14.19 -5.25
C ASN A 31 -13.89 -13.27 -5.50
N ALA A 32 -13.17 -13.44 -6.63
CA ALA A 32 -11.95 -12.71 -6.95
C ALA A 32 -12.10 -11.20 -6.82
N PHE A 33 -13.21 -10.66 -7.32
CA PHE A 33 -13.48 -9.23 -7.30
C PHE A 33 -13.56 -8.68 -5.87
N ILE A 34 -14.30 -9.37 -4.98
CA ILE A 34 -14.45 -8.97 -3.57
C ILE A 34 -13.09 -9.03 -2.86
N THR A 35 -12.33 -10.12 -3.07
CA THR A 35 -11.01 -10.30 -2.48
C THR A 35 -10.04 -9.21 -2.94
N ILE A 36 -9.96 -8.93 -4.24
CA ILE A 36 -9.10 -7.86 -4.80
C ILE A 36 -9.48 -6.51 -4.20
N MET A 37 -10.77 -6.24 -4.05
CA MET A 37 -11.25 -4.97 -3.50
C MET A 37 -10.88 -4.81 -2.02
N ILE A 38 -11.05 -5.85 -1.20
CA ILE A 38 -10.64 -5.85 0.22
C ILE A 38 -9.13 -5.66 0.35
N VAL A 39 -8.33 -6.41 -0.42
CA VAL A 39 -6.86 -6.31 -0.39
C VAL A 39 -6.41 -4.91 -0.80
N SER A 40 -7.02 -4.33 -1.82
CA SER A 40 -6.72 -2.95 -2.26
C SER A 40 -6.98 -1.92 -1.15
N ILE A 41 -8.10 -2.04 -0.44
CA ILE A 41 -8.43 -1.15 0.69
C ILE A 41 -7.37 -1.27 1.79
N ILE A 42 -6.98 -2.49 2.15
CA ILE A 42 -5.96 -2.75 3.19
C ILE A 42 -4.61 -2.14 2.79
N VAL A 43 -4.19 -2.32 1.54
CA VAL A 43 -2.92 -1.78 1.03
C VAL A 43 -2.93 -0.25 1.08
N VAL A 44 -3.99 0.39 0.59
CA VAL A 44 -4.10 1.86 0.57
C VAL A 44 -4.14 2.43 2.00
N ALA A 45 -4.88 1.79 2.91
CA ALA A 45 -4.93 2.20 4.31
C ALA A 45 -3.57 2.05 5.02
N GLY A 46 -2.88 0.94 4.79
CA GLY A 46 -1.55 0.68 5.34
C GLY A 46 -0.52 1.70 4.86
N LEU A 47 -0.50 1.99 3.56
CA LEU A 47 0.35 3.02 2.99
C LEU A 47 0.01 4.40 3.55
N SER A 48 -1.26 4.78 3.61
CA SER A 48 -1.69 6.07 4.15
C SER A 48 -1.23 6.27 5.60
N ASN A 49 -1.33 5.22 6.43
CA ASN A 49 -0.85 5.27 7.81
C ASN A 49 0.69 5.39 7.90
N GLN A 50 1.44 4.69 7.05
CA GLN A 50 2.90 4.87 6.98
C GLN A 50 3.28 6.29 6.58
N ILE A 51 2.64 6.84 5.55
CA ILE A 51 2.88 8.22 5.10
C ILE A 51 2.55 9.21 6.21
N PHE A 52 1.45 9.02 6.92
CA PHE A 52 1.04 9.88 8.03
C PHE A 52 2.04 9.81 9.20
N LYS A 53 2.48 8.59 9.59
CA LYS A 53 3.52 8.41 10.60
C LYS A 53 4.84 9.07 10.20
N GLU A 54 5.29 8.89 8.95
CA GLU A 54 6.51 9.54 8.46
C GLU A 54 6.41 11.06 8.51
N ARG A 55 5.28 11.63 8.06
CA ARG A 55 5.05 13.08 8.12
C ARG A 55 5.07 13.60 9.56
N LYS A 56 4.44 12.89 10.50
CA LYS A 56 4.43 13.26 11.92
C LYS A 56 5.80 13.18 12.58
N LEU A 57 6.61 12.16 12.23
CA LEU A 57 7.98 12.02 12.73
C LEU A 57 8.90 13.12 12.19
N HIS A 58 8.81 13.43 10.89
CA HIS A 58 9.60 14.51 10.29
C HIS A 58 9.18 15.90 10.77
N ALA A 59 7.90 16.14 11.06
CA ALA A 59 7.42 17.41 11.62
C ALA A 59 7.86 17.63 13.08
N LYS A 60 8.15 16.57 13.83
CA LYS A 60 8.62 16.64 15.22
C LYS A 60 10.14 16.78 15.35
N SER A 61 10.87 16.55 14.26
CA SER A 61 12.33 16.62 14.18
C SER A 61 12.84 17.95 13.58
N SER A 62 11.92 18.84 13.18
CA SER A 62 12.18 20.23 12.75
C SER A 62 11.83 21.19 13.87
#